data_AF-A0A9X2DBD4-F1
#
_entry.id   AF-A0A9X2DBD4-F1
#
_cell.length_a   1.000
_cell.length_b   1.000
_cell.length_c   1.000
_cell.angle_alpha   90.00
_cell.angle_beta   90.00
_cell.angle_gamma   90.00
#
_symmetry.space_group_name_H-M   'P 1'
#
loop_
_entity.id
_entity.type
_entity.pdbx_description
1 polymer ?
#
loop_
_entity_poly.entity_id
_entity_poly.type
_entity_poly.pdbx_seq_one_letter_code
_entity_poly.pdbx_strand_id
1 'polypeptide(L)' 'MTLTDLADRVGVTVVNLSVLKNDRARAVRFSTLTAICDVLGCDVGDLFTVR' A
#
# COMPACT_ATOMS: atom_id res chain seq x y z
N MET A 1 -1.82 -5.35 -12.50
CA MET A 1 -0.65 -4.53 -12.12
C MET A 1 0.31 -5.39 -11.33
N THR A 2 1.62 -5.30 -11.59
CA THR A 2 2.62 -6.03 -10.79
C THR A 2 2.95 -5.27 -9.50
N LEU A 3 3.56 -5.94 -8.51
CA LEU A 3 3.97 -5.27 -7.27
C LEU A 3 5.07 -4.23 -7.53
N THR A 4 5.93 -4.49 -8.52
CA THR A 4 6.97 -3.57 -8.97
C THR A 4 6.36 -2.30 -9.57
N ASP A 5 5.39 -2.44 -10.49
CA ASP A 5 4.71 -1.27 -11.08
C ASP A 5 4.00 -0.41 -10.01
N LEU A 6 3.40 -1.05 -9.01
CA LEU A 6 2.75 -0.34 -7.91
C LEU A 6 3.78 0.41 -7.04
N ALA A 7 4.94 -0.20 -6.78
CA ALA A 7 6.02 0.41 -6.02
C ALA A 7 6.52 1.70 -6.68
N ASP A 8 6.72 1.64 -8.00
CA ASP A 8 7.18 2.77 -8.79
C ASP A 8 6.14 3.90 -8.81
N ARG A 9 4.84 3.57 -8.96
CA ARG A 9 3.76 4.56 -8.96
C ARG A 9 3.53 5.23 -7.60
N VAL A 10 3.67 4.48 -6.51
CA VAL A 10 3.46 4.96 -5.14
C VAL A 10 4.70 5.69 -4.60
N GLY A 11 5.88 5.48 -5.19
CA GLY A 11 7.14 6.07 -4.74
C GLY A 11 7.70 5.37 -3.49
N VAL A 12 7.53 4.05 -3.39
CA VAL A 12 8.09 3.23 -2.31
C VAL A 12 8.85 2.03 -2.86
N THR A 13 9.66 1.39 -2.03
CA THR A 13 10.38 0.19 -2.47
C THR A 13 9.42 -1.00 -2.61
N VAL A 14 9.75 -1.93 -3.51
CA VAL A 14 9.06 -3.23 -3.62
C VAL A 14 9.09 -3.97 -2.28
N VAL A 15 10.15 -3.80 -1.48
CA VAL A 15 10.28 -4.37 -0.13
C VAL A 15 9.21 -3.82 0.81
N ASN A 16 9.00 -2.49 0.85
CA ASN A 16 7.98 -1.87 1.70
C ASN A 16 6.57 -2.38 1.35
N LEU A 17 6.24 -2.44 0.04
CA LEU A 17 4.96 -2.98 -0.41
C LEU A 17 4.82 -4.49 -0.14
N SER A 18 5.89 -5.27 -0.23
CA SER A 18 5.88 -6.68 0.12
C SER A 18 5.61 -6.91 1.60
N VAL A 19 6.19 -6.09 2.48
CA VAL A 19 5.91 -6.13 3.93
C VAL A 19 4.45 -5.78 4.21
N LEU A 20 3.91 -4.75 3.55
CA LEU A 20 2.52 -4.33 3.70
C LEU A 20 1.53 -5.40 3.18
N LYS A 21 1.76 -5.93 1.98
CA LYS A 21 0.93 -6.97 1.34
C LYS A 21 0.80 -8.24 2.16
N ASN A 22 1.84 -8.59 2.93
CA ASN A 22 1.88 -9.82 3.70
C ASN A 22 1.53 -9.60 5.19
N ASP A 23 0.82 -8.52 5.53
CA ASP A 23 0.40 -8.18 6.90
C ASP A 23 1.55 -8.13 7.93
N ARG A 24 2.78 -7.84 7.46
CA ARG A 24 3.98 -7.76 8.30
C ARG A 24 4.37 -6.33 8.65
N ALA A 25 3.64 -5.34 8.13
CA ALA A 25 3.87 -3.94 8.44
C ALA A 25 3.47 -3.62 9.88
N ARG A 26 4.39 -3.01 10.64
CA ARG A 26 4.10 -2.50 11.99
C ARG A 26 3.46 -1.11 11.97
N ALA A 27 3.78 -0.34 10.94
CA ALA A 27 3.28 1.01 10.71
C ALA A 27 3.35 1.32 9.22
N VAL A 28 2.47 2.21 8.76
CA VAL A 28 2.47 2.78 7.41
C VAL A 28 2.25 4.28 7.51
N ARG A 29 2.96 5.07 6.69
CA ARG A 29 2.69 6.51 6.60
C ARG A 29 1.34 6.72 5.93
N PHE A 30 0.53 7.63 6.45
CA PHE A 30 -0.76 7.95 5.84
C PHE A 30 -0.61 8.37 4.37
N SER A 31 0.43 9.12 4.02
CA SER A 31 0.73 9.51 2.64
C SER A 31 1.04 8.33 1.70
N THR A 32 1.67 7.27 2.22
CA THR A 32 1.91 6.05 1.44
C THR A 32 0.61 5.29 1.21
N LEU A 33 -0.21 5.21 2.25
CA LEU A 33 -1.52 4.57 2.20
C LEU A 33 -2.47 5.28 1.23
N THR A 34 -2.56 6.61 1.27
CA THR A 34 -3.36 7.38 0.31
C THR A 34 -2.85 7.24 -1.12
N ALA A 35 -1.53 7.25 -1.33
CA ALA A 35 -0.96 7.06 -2.67
C ALA A 35 -1.26 5.66 -3.24
N ILE A 36 -1.30 4.62 -2.39
CA ILE A 36 -1.74 3.28 -2.81
C ILE A 36 -3.21 3.33 -3.24
N CYS A 37 -4.06 3.96 -2.44
CA CYS A 37 -5.49 4.16 -2.73
C CYS A 37 -5.71 4.89 -4.05
N ASP A 38 -5.00 6.00 -4.29
CA ASP A 38 -5.10 6.79 -5.52
C ASP A 38 -4.74 5.96 -6.76
N VAL A 39 -3.70 5.13 -6.67
CA VAL A 39 -3.25 4.27 -7.79
C VAL A 39 -4.20 3.09 -8.02
N LEU A 40 -4.80 2.55 -6.96
CA LEU A 40 -5.71 1.40 -7.04
C LEU A 40 -7.17 1.80 -7.26
N GLY A 41 -7.51 3.08 -7.11
CA GLY A 41 -8.89 3.55 -7.18
C GLY A 41 -9.76 3.01 -6.03
N CYS A 42 -9.19 2.90 -4.83
CA CYS A 42 -9.92 2.48 -3.63
C CYS A 42 -9.89 3.57 -2.56
N ASP A 43 -10.76 3.46 -1.57
CA ASP A 43 -10.71 4.28 -0.38
C ASP A 43 -9.88 3.61 0.72
N VAL A 44 -9.32 4.43 1.61
CA VAL A 44 -8.55 3.93 2.77
C VAL A 44 -9.39 2.98 3.63
N GLY A 45 -10.69 3.21 3.72
CA GLY A 45 -11.62 2.34 4.45
C GLY A 45 -11.72 0.93 3.87
N ASP A 46 -11.44 0.75 2.58
CA ASP A 46 -11.47 -0.56 1.92
C ASP A 46 -10.27 -1.43 2.29
N LEU A 47 -9.18 -0.81 2.78
CA LEU A 47 -7.93 -1.50 3.11
C LEU A 47 -7.86 -2.00 4.56
N PHE A 48 -8.76 -1.54 5.44
CA PHE A 48 -8.75 -1.93 6.85
C PHE A 48 -10.03 -2.65 7.25
N THR A 49 -9.86 -3.82 7.86
CA THR A 49 -10.95 -4.51 8.55
C THR A 49 -10.55 -4.70 10.01
N VAL A 50 -11.44 -4.37 10.94
CA VAL A 50 -11.26 -4.74 12.35
C VAL A 50 -11.81 -6.15 12.53
N ARG A 51 -10.94 -7.11 12.83
CA ARG A 51 -11.30 -8.49 13.21
C ARG A 51 -10.65 -8.83 14.53
#